data_AF-A0A936C051-F1
#
_entry.id   AF-A0A936C051-F1
#
_cell.length_a   1.000
_cell.length_b   1.000
_cell.length_c   1.000
_cell.angle_alpha   90.00
_cell.angle_beta   90.00
_cell.angle_gamma   90.00
#
_symmetry.space_group_name_H-M   'P 1'
#
loop_
_entity.id
_entity.type
_entity.pdbx_description
1 polymer ?
#
loop_
_entity_poly.entity_id
_entity_poly.type
_entity_poly.pdbx_seq_one_letter_code
_entity_poly.pdbx_strand_id
1 'polypeptide(L)'
;MPNSQFRFLRSLHPWGVAVAFVAVACVFPVTSLRAADITKITPEDYFGAAYYRQALEHPAVQKARSEDQRVGLVARDMGWKKQALWASIKKVAALGGDPLELAKAGLQSEFASSRARGRILTTVMSDEEPKHVVLYVRFQVQRKEDVIKDAAAIAAVVARAAPFVSTLSLAAIAPRAGASTTGAFWSAKISQGSMARIQERRIEDYAERLYSGLFEGTTPVAAR
;
A
#
# COMPACT_ATOMS: atom_id res chain seq x y z
N MET A 1 -18.85 25.66 64.75
CA MET A 1 -19.41 24.92 65.91
C MET A 1 -20.92 25.14 65.89
N PRO A 2 -21.81 24.16 66.14
CA PRO A 2 -21.67 22.82 66.76
C PRO A 2 -21.91 21.65 65.75
N ASN A 3 -21.42 20.41 65.96
CA ASN A 3 -21.91 19.36 66.88
C ASN A 3 -23.38 18.98 66.56
N SER A 4 -23.82 17.73 66.34
CA SER A 4 -23.44 16.45 66.92
C SER A 4 -24.12 15.27 66.18
N GLN A 5 -23.47 14.10 66.25
CA GLN A 5 -23.97 12.72 66.41
C GLN A 5 -25.49 12.44 66.37
N PHE A 6 -25.89 11.33 65.74
CA PHE A 6 -26.45 10.16 66.44
C PHE A 6 -26.57 8.93 65.52
N ARG A 7 -26.02 7.80 65.98
CA ARG A 7 -26.32 6.43 65.51
C ARG A 7 -27.75 6.08 65.91
N PHE A 8 -28.47 5.29 65.10
CA PHE A 8 -29.22 4.13 65.63
C PHE A 8 -29.53 3.10 64.54
N LEU A 9 -29.36 1.84 64.95
CA LEU A 9 -29.61 0.58 64.25
C LEU A 9 -31.07 0.42 63.82
N ARG A 10 -31.30 -0.31 62.71
CA ARG A 10 -32.10 -1.57 62.75
C ARG A 10 -32.13 -2.29 61.41
N SER A 11 -31.87 -3.59 61.52
CA SER A 11 -32.10 -4.66 60.55
C SER A 11 -33.54 -4.72 60.05
N LEU A 12 -33.75 -5.19 58.83
CA LEU A 12 -34.51 -6.42 58.52
C LEU A 12 -34.31 -6.80 57.04
N HIS A 13 -34.03 -8.08 56.82
CA HIS A 13 -33.90 -8.79 55.55
C HIS A 13 -35.29 -9.04 54.90
N PRO A 14 -35.42 -9.83 53.82
CA PRO A 14 -35.50 -9.42 52.42
C PRO A 14 -36.89 -9.78 51.84
N TRP A 15 -37.10 -9.54 50.54
CA TRP A 15 -37.92 -10.33 49.60
C TRP A 15 -38.37 -9.40 48.47
N GLY A 16 -37.42 -9.12 47.58
CA GLY A 16 -37.68 -8.45 46.31
C GLY A 16 -37.40 -9.45 45.19
N VAL A 17 -38.49 -9.89 44.56
CA VAL A 17 -38.56 -10.85 43.46
C VAL A 17 -37.59 -10.49 42.32
N ALA A 18 -36.85 -11.50 41.87
CA ALA A 18 -35.95 -11.42 40.72
C ALA A 18 -36.76 -11.23 39.42
N VAL A 19 -36.43 -10.19 38.66
CA VAL A 19 -36.80 -10.09 37.23
C VAL A 19 -35.51 -10.21 36.44
N ALA A 20 -35.19 -11.44 36.04
CA ALA A 20 -34.09 -11.71 35.13
C ALA A 20 -34.52 -11.32 33.71
N PHE A 21 -34.01 -10.18 33.22
CA PHE A 21 -34.03 -9.86 31.80
C PHE A 21 -33.08 -10.82 31.08
N VAL A 22 -33.63 -11.80 30.36
CA VAL A 22 -32.87 -12.61 29.40
C VAL A 22 -32.65 -11.75 28.15
N ALA A 23 -31.49 -11.11 28.07
CA ALA A 23 -31.01 -10.51 26.83
C ALA A 23 -30.62 -11.63 25.87
N VAL A 24 -31.48 -11.92 24.89
CA VAL A 24 -31.14 -12.76 23.74
C VAL A 24 -30.16 -11.97 22.88
N ALA A 25 -28.87 -12.17 23.12
CA ALA A 25 -27.82 -11.68 22.25
C ALA A 25 -27.88 -12.47 20.93
N CYS A 26 -28.49 -11.87 19.91
CA CYS A 26 -28.33 -12.32 18.52
C CYS A 26 -26.85 -12.17 18.15
N VAL A 27 -26.09 -13.26 18.29
CA VAL A 27 -24.75 -13.42 17.72
C VAL A 27 -24.92 -13.51 16.22
N PHE A 28 -24.98 -12.37 15.53
CA PHE A 28 -24.79 -12.35 14.09
C PHE A 28 -23.35 -12.78 13.82
N PRO A 29 -23.10 -13.85 13.03
CA PRO A 29 -21.77 -14.16 12.59
C PRO A 29 -21.29 -12.98 11.74
N VAL A 30 -20.34 -12.21 12.27
CA VAL A 30 -19.54 -11.28 11.48
C VAL A 30 -18.74 -12.16 10.52
N THR A 31 -19.30 -12.43 9.34
CA THR A 31 -18.50 -12.91 8.22
C THR A 31 -17.49 -11.81 7.95
N SER A 32 -16.29 -11.96 8.49
CA SER A 32 -15.14 -11.15 8.12
C SER A 32 -14.97 -11.35 6.61
N LEU A 33 -15.51 -10.42 5.82
CA LEU A 33 -15.13 -10.29 4.42
C LEU A 33 -13.62 -10.14 4.45
N ARG A 34 -12.90 -11.19 4.05
CA ARG A 34 -11.47 -11.07 3.82
C ARG A 34 -11.31 -10.02 2.74
N ALA A 35 -10.78 -8.85 3.13
CA ALA A 35 -10.34 -7.84 2.18
C ALA A 35 -9.48 -8.53 1.12
N ALA A 36 -9.75 -8.23 -0.15
CA ALA A 36 -8.94 -8.76 -1.23
C ALA A 36 -7.47 -8.36 -1.01
N ASP A 37 -6.57 -9.21 -1.46
CA ASP A 37 -5.14 -9.03 -1.27
C ASP A 37 -4.58 -8.06 -2.32
N ILE A 38 -3.99 -6.94 -1.88
CA ILE A 38 -3.40 -5.90 -2.73
C ILE A 38 -2.31 -6.47 -3.67
N THR A 39 -1.64 -7.55 -3.25
CA THR A 39 -0.62 -8.24 -4.04
C THR A 39 -1.17 -8.95 -5.28
N LYS A 40 -2.51 -9.00 -5.44
CA LYS A 40 -3.16 -9.60 -6.61
C LYS A 40 -3.61 -8.56 -7.62
N ILE A 41 -3.50 -7.26 -7.33
CA ILE A 41 -3.92 -6.19 -8.24
C ILE A 41 -2.86 -5.97 -9.31
N THR A 42 -3.23 -6.19 -10.57
CA THR A 42 -2.31 -5.93 -11.68
C THR A 42 -2.31 -4.43 -12.06
N PRO A 43 -1.31 -3.95 -12.81
CA PRO A 43 -1.34 -2.60 -13.35
C PRO A 43 -2.61 -2.30 -14.15
N GLU A 44 -3.10 -3.27 -14.93
CA GLU A 44 -4.35 -3.13 -15.70
C GLU A 44 -5.56 -3.00 -14.77
N ASP A 45 -5.66 -3.84 -13.73
CA ASP A 45 -6.77 -3.76 -12.77
C ASP A 45 -6.85 -2.38 -12.11
N TYR A 46 -5.68 -1.86 -11.66
CA TYR A 46 -5.57 -0.53 -11.05
C TYR A 46 -5.95 0.57 -12.05
N PHE A 47 -5.37 0.55 -13.24
CA PHE A 47 -5.64 1.53 -14.30
C PHE A 47 -7.13 1.56 -14.67
N GLY A 48 -7.75 0.40 -14.88
CA GLY A 48 -9.18 0.28 -15.19
C GLY A 48 -10.06 0.91 -14.12
N ALA A 49 -9.82 0.57 -12.86
CA ALA A 49 -10.60 1.09 -11.74
C ALA A 49 -10.38 2.60 -11.51
N ALA A 50 -9.13 3.06 -11.58
CA ALA A 50 -8.79 4.46 -11.38
C ALA A 50 -9.31 5.35 -12.52
N TYR A 51 -9.18 4.90 -13.77
CA TYR A 51 -9.74 5.59 -14.94
C TYR A 51 -11.26 5.67 -14.84
N TYR A 52 -11.93 4.59 -14.45
CA TYR A 52 -13.37 4.61 -14.23
C TYR A 52 -13.77 5.63 -13.16
N ARG A 53 -13.07 5.68 -12.02
CA ARG A 53 -13.32 6.66 -10.95
C ARG A 53 -13.22 8.10 -11.47
N GLN A 54 -12.19 8.41 -12.26
CA GLN A 54 -12.03 9.73 -12.87
C GLN A 54 -13.11 10.02 -13.93
N ALA A 55 -13.45 9.03 -14.76
CA ALA A 55 -14.44 9.17 -15.81
C ALA A 55 -15.86 9.41 -15.30
N LEU A 56 -16.17 9.03 -14.04
CA LEU A 56 -17.46 9.36 -13.40
C LEU A 56 -17.69 10.87 -13.26
N GLU A 57 -16.63 11.68 -13.31
CA GLU A 57 -16.72 13.14 -13.30
C GLU A 57 -17.08 13.71 -14.68
N HIS A 58 -16.95 12.92 -15.75
CA HIS A 58 -17.22 13.39 -17.10
C HIS A 58 -18.74 13.54 -17.38
N PRO A 59 -19.20 14.67 -17.94
CA PRO A 59 -20.64 14.92 -18.12
C PRO A 59 -21.38 13.85 -18.94
N ALA A 60 -20.72 13.24 -19.93
CA ALA A 60 -21.34 12.18 -20.73
C ALA A 60 -21.61 10.90 -19.92
N VAL A 61 -20.75 10.59 -18.94
CA VAL A 61 -20.88 9.43 -18.05
C VAL A 61 -21.92 9.72 -16.96
N GLN A 62 -21.95 10.94 -16.43
CA GLN A 62 -22.96 11.37 -15.45
C GLN A 62 -24.39 11.30 -15.99
N LYS A 63 -24.59 11.61 -17.28
CA LYS A 63 -25.89 11.51 -17.95
C LYS A 63 -26.40 10.08 -18.12
N ALA A 64 -25.53 9.07 -18.00
CA ALA A 64 -25.95 7.68 -18.06
C ALA A 64 -26.73 7.27 -16.80
N ARG A 65 -27.86 6.59 -17.01
CA ARG A 65 -28.86 6.32 -15.96
C ARG A 65 -28.51 5.11 -15.10
N SER A 66 -27.73 4.17 -15.63
CA SER A 66 -27.30 2.97 -14.89
C SER A 66 -25.79 2.86 -14.83
N GLU A 67 -25.30 2.23 -13.77
CA GLU A 67 -23.87 1.89 -13.64
C GLU A 67 -23.39 1.02 -14.81
N ASP A 68 -24.22 0.09 -15.26
CA ASP A 68 -23.94 -0.76 -16.41
C ASP A 68 -23.73 0.05 -17.71
N GLN A 69 -24.49 1.13 -17.91
CA GLN A 69 -24.27 2.06 -19.03
C GLN A 69 -22.99 2.88 -18.84
N ARG A 70 -22.71 3.36 -17.62
CA ARG A 70 -21.46 4.09 -17.31
C ARG A 70 -20.23 3.25 -17.62
N VAL A 71 -20.19 2.02 -17.11
CA VAL A 71 -19.09 1.07 -17.38
C VAL A 71 -18.98 0.77 -18.87
N GLY A 72 -20.11 0.64 -19.59
CA GLY A 72 -20.10 0.44 -21.04
C GLY A 72 -19.49 1.61 -21.84
N LEU A 73 -19.80 2.84 -21.45
CA LEU A 73 -19.25 4.05 -22.07
C LEU A 73 -17.74 4.16 -21.82
N VAL A 74 -17.33 4.01 -20.56
CA VAL A 74 -15.92 4.10 -20.16
C VAL A 74 -15.11 2.95 -20.79
N ALA A 75 -15.63 1.72 -20.79
CA ALA A 75 -14.95 0.61 -21.44
C ALA A 75 -14.71 0.86 -22.94
N ARG A 76 -15.69 1.44 -23.64
CA ARG A 76 -15.54 1.79 -25.06
C ARG A 76 -14.46 2.86 -25.28
N ASP A 77 -14.46 3.88 -24.44
CA ASP A 77 -13.46 4.96 -24.47
C ASP A 77 -12.04 4.43 -24.26
N MET A 78 -11.88 3.48 -23.32
CA MET A 78 -10.60 2.80 -23.07
C MET A 78 -10.23 1.74 -24.14
N GLY A 79 -11.13 1.41 -25.06
CA GLY A 79 -10.97 0.30 -26.01
C GLY A 79 -11.02 -1.10 -25.36
N TRP A 80 -11.65 -1.23 -24.19
CA TRP A 80 -11.74 -2.47 -23.41
C TRP A 80 -13.08 -3.18 -23.58
N LYS A 81 -13.08 -4.49 -23.32
CA LYS A 81 -14.33 -5.23 -23.14
C LYS A 81 -14.97 -4.79 -21.82
N LYS A 82 -16.28 -4.52 -21.85
CA LYS A 82 -17.07 -4.13 -20.67
C LYS A 82 -16.89 -5.08 -19.48
N GLN A 83 -16.85 -6.38 -19.74
CA GLN A 83 -16.65 -7.41 -18.71
C GLN A 83 -15.27 -7.31 -18.04
N ALA A 84 -14.23 -6.95 -18.80
CA ALA A 84 -12.88 -6.79 -18.26
C ALA A 84 -12.79 -5.57 -17.33
N LEU A 85 -13.41 -4.45 -17.72
CA LEU A 85 -13.50 -3.26 -16.86
C LEU A 85 -14.30 -3.57 -15.58
N TRP A 86 -15.43 -4.26 -15.70
CA TRP A 86 -16.20 -4.71 -14.53
C TRP A 86 -15.39 -5.58 -13.57
N ALA A 87 -14.60 -6.52 -14.11
CA ALA A 87 -13.74 -7.37 -13.29
C ALA A 87 -12.70 -6.55 -12.53
N SER A 88 -12.06 -5.58 -13.20
CA SER A 88 -11.06 -4.68 -12.61
C SER A 88 -11.66 -3.84 -11.47
N ILE A 89 -12.80 -3.19 -11.73
CA ILE A 89 -13.52 -2.38 -10.74
C ILE A 89 -13.88 -3.22 -9.51
N LYS A 90 -14.47 -4.40 -9.71
CA LYS A 90 -14.86 -5.29 -8.59
C LYS A 90 -13.65 -5.76 -7.79
N LYS A 91 -12.55 -6.09 -8.46
CA LYS A 91 -11.33 -6.58 -7.82
C LYS A 91 -10.69 -5.50 -6.94
N VAL A 92 -10.62 -4.26 -7.43
CA VAL A 92 -10.13 -3.12 -6.67
C VAL A 92 -11.09 -2.74 -5.54
N ALA A 93 -12.41 -2.71 -5.78
CA ALA A 93 -13.40 -2.43 -4.76
C ALA A 93 -13.40 -3.46 -3.61
N ALA A 94 -13.09 -4.72 -3.91
CA ALA A 94 -13.00 -5.80 -2.92
C ALA A 94 -11.85 -5.63 -1.91
N LEU A 95 -10.89 -4.72 -2.17
CA LEU A 95 -9.84 -4.38 -1.21
C LEU A 95 -10.40 -3.70 0.06
N GLY A 96 -11.58 -3.07 -0.04
CA GLY A 96 -12.22 -2.40 1.10
C GLY A 96 -11.52 -1.11 1.56
N GLY A 97 -10.65 -0.53 0.72
CA GLY A 97 -9.92 0.71 1.01
C GLY A 97 -9.21 1.27 -0.22
N ASP A 98 -8.52 2.39 -0.06
CA ASP A 98 -7.72 2.99 -1.14
C ASP A 98 -6.48 2.11 -1.43
N PRO A 99 -6.31 1.61 -2.68
CA PRO A 99 -5.20 0.72 -3.01
C PRO A 99 -3.83 1.32 -2.71
N LEU A 100 -3.68 2.64 -2.87
CA LEU A 100 -2.41 3.33 -2.61
C LEU A 100 -2.04 3.28 -1.12
N GLU A 101 -2.99 3.59 -0.24
CA GLU A 101 -2.77 3.56 1.20
C GLU A 101 -2.54 2.13 1.72
N LEU A 102 -3.29 1.15 1.18
CA LEU A 102 -3.08 -0.26 1.48
C LEU A 102 -1.69 -0.74 1.04
N ALA A 103 -1.26 -0.34 -0.16
CA ALA A 103 0.08 -0.67 -0.66
C ALA A 103 1.18 0.00 0.17
N LYS A 104 1.03 1.27 0.55
CA LYS A 104 1.99 1.97 1.42
C LYS A 104 2.13 1.27 2.78
N ALA A 105 1.01 0.88 3.41
CA ALA A 105 1.02 0.16 4.67
C ALA A 105 1.70 -1.22 4.53
N GLY A 106 1.37 -1.96 3.46
CA GLY A 106 2.01 -3.25 3.15
C GLY A 106 3.51 -3.11 2.93
N LEU A 107 3.94 -2.11 2.15
CA LEU A 107 5.34 -1.81 1.89
C LEU A 107 6.11 -1.48 3.18
N GLN A 108 5.54 -0.68 4.08
CA GLN A 108 6.18 -0.37 5.36
C GLN A 108 6.45 -1.63 6.19
N SER A 109 5.48 -2.55 6.23
CA SER A 109 5.63 -3.84 6.91
C SER A 109 6.71 -4.71 6.25
N GLU A 110 6.67 -4.85 4.93
CA GLU A 110 7.63 -5.69 4.19
C GLU A 110 9.06 -5.13 4.23
N PHE A 111 9.22 -3.80 4.19
CA PHE A 111 10.52 -3.17 4.35
C PHE A 111 11.11 -3.43 5.74
N ALA A 112 10.28 -3.53 6.78
CA ALA A 112 10.73 -3.86 8.13
C ALA A 112 11.28 -5.30 8.26
N SER A 113 10.93 -6.20 7.34
CA SER A 113 11.51 -7.55 7.24
C SER A 113 12.63 -7.68 6.20
N SER A 114 12.89 -6.63 5.42
CA SER A 114 13.84 -6.68 4.29
C SER A 114 15.29 -6.35 4.70
N ARG A 115 16.22 -6.52 3.76
CA ARG A 115 17.60 -6.01 3.87
C ARG A 115 17.65 -4.52 4.22
N ALA A 116 16.69 -3.72 3.75
CA ALA A 116 16.61 -2.28 3.97
C ALA A 116 15.90 -1.88 5.28
N ARG A 117 15.70 -2.83 6.21
CA ARG A 117 15.05 -2.59 7.51
C ARG A 117 15.64 -1.38 8.23
N GLY A 118 14.77 -0.47 8.66
CA GLY A 118 15.14 0.72 9.42
C GLY A 118 15.92 1.78 8.62
N ARG A 119 16.05 1.60 7.30
CA ARG A 119 16.84 2.48 6.43
C ARG A 119 16.03 3.16 5.34
N ILE A 120 14.73 2.88 5.25
CA ILE A 120 13.81 3.63 4.40
C ILE A 120 13.51 4.97 5.09
N LEU A 121 13.88 6.07 4.43
CA LEU A 121 13.72 7.43 4.96
C LEU A 121 12.39 8.04 4.54
N THR A 122 11.97 7.81 3.30
CA THR A 122 10.74 8.37 2.76
C THR A 122 10.22 7.48 1.63
N THR A 123 8.92 7.29 1.60
CA THR A 123 8.20 6.58 0.54
C THR A 123 7.05 7.46 0.07
N VAL A 124 7.05 7.85 -1.21
CA VAL A 124 5.98 8.65 -1.82
C VAL A 124 5.47 7.93 -3.05
N MET A 125 4.16 7.74 -3.15
CA MET A 125 3.53 7.14 -4.32
C MET A 125 2.73 8.22 -5.05
N SER A 126 2.90 8.31 -6.37
CA SER A 126 2.16 9.22 -7.25
C SER A 126 1.39 8.39 -8.28
N ASP A 127 0.11 8.69 -8.44
CA ASP A 127 -0.80 8.10 -9.42
C ASP A 127 -1.47 9.16 -10.31
N GLU A 128 -0.85 10.33 -10.45
CA GLU A 128 -1.35 11.45 -11.30
C GLU A 128 -1.72 10.97 -12.70
N GLU A 129 -0.91 10.06 -13.25
CA GLU A 129 -1.26 9.25 -14.40
C GLU A 129 -1.54 7.81 -13.93
N PRO A 130 -2.80 7.35 -13.87
CA PRO A 130 -3.12 6.03 -13.31
C PRO A 130 -2.48 4.85 -14.07
N LYS A 131 -2.07 5.06 -15.32
CA LYS A 131 -1.32 4.10 -16.14
C LYS A 131 0.15 3.99 -15.71
N HIS A 132 0.68 5.03 -15.08
CA HIS A 132 2.08 5.20 -14.72
C HIS A 132 2.21 5.50 -13.22
N VAL A 133 1.81 4.55 -12.37
CA VAL A 133 2.03 4.68 -10.93
C VAL A 133 3.53 4.64 -10.62
N VAL A 134 4.05 5.70 -10.00
CA VAL A 134 5.45 5.84 -9.63
C VAL A 134 5.62 5.81 -8.12
N LEU A 135 6.49 4.94 -7.64
CA LEU A 135 6.92 4.90 -6.25
C LEU A 135 8.31 5.53 -6.11
N TYR A 136 8.42 6.57 -5.30
CA TYR A 136 9.68 7.21 -4.94
C TYR A 136 10.13 6.70 -3.58
N VAL A 137 11.31 6.10 -3.50
CA VAL A 137 11.91 5.62 -2.25
C VAL A 137 13.26 6.28 -2.03
N ARG A 138 13.36 7.01 -0.91
CA ARG A 138 14.63 7.46 -0.35
C ARG A 138 15.07 6.51 0.72
N PHE A 139 16.28 6.00 0.62
CA PHE A 139 16.83 5.05 1.58
C PHE A 139 18.29 5.36 1.92
N GLN A 140 18.69 5.04 3.14
CA GLN A 140 20.06 5.18 3.59
C GLN A 140 20.83 3.88 3.36
N VAL A 141 21.95 3.95 2.65
CA VAL A 141 22.81 2.77 2.50
C VAL A 141 23.65 2.56 3.76
N GLN A 142 23.95 1.30 4.08
CA GLN A 142 24.88 0.98 5.16
C GLN A 142 26.34 1.16 4.71
N ARG A 143 26.63 0.68 3.49
CA ARG A 143 27.93 0.80 2.81
C ARG A 143 27.67 1.23 1.37
N LYS A 144 28.58 2.02 0.78
CA LYS A 144 28.34 2.57 -0.57
C LYS A 144 28.37 1.47 -1.63
N GLU A 145 29.25 0.49 -1.45
CA GLU A 145 29.38 -0.71 -2.27
C GLU A 145 28.13 -1.60 -2.25
N ASP A 146 27.30 -1.54 -1.20
CA ASP A 146 26.08 -2.34 -1.10
C ASP A 146 24.87 -1.68 -1.78
N VAL A 147 25.02 -0.51 -2.42
CA VAL A 147 23.89 0.26 -2.94
C VAL A 147 23.01 -0.55 -3.89
N ILE A 148 23.59 -1.38 -4.76
CA ILE A 148 22.84 -2.22 -5.69
C ILE A 148 22.14 -3.37 -4.97
N LYS A 149 22.74 -3.93 -3.90
CA LYS A 149 22.08 -4.96 -3.08
C LYS A 149 20.84 -4.40 -2.39
N ASP A 150 20.98 -3.22 -1.81
CA ASP A 150 19.89 -2.54 -1.11
C ASP A 150 18.78 -2.12 -2.07
N ALA A 151 19.15 -1.51 -3.21
CA ALA A 151 18.22 -1.13 -4.28
C ALA A 151 17.45 -2.35 -4.82
N ALA A 152 18.13 -3.46 -5.07
CA ALA A 152 17.51 -4.70 -5.54
C ALA A 152 16.56 -5.28 -4.50
N ALA A 153 16.90 -5.24 -3.21
CA ALA A 153 16.03 -5.72 -2.15
C ALA A 153 14.75 -4.88 -2.03
N ILE A 154 14.87 -3.55 -2.13
CA ILE A 154 13.71 -2.65 -2.15
C ILE A 154 12.83 -2.95 -3.37
N ALA A 155 13.42 -3.09 -4.55
CA ALA A 155 12.69 -3.41 -5.77
C ALA A 155 11.95 -4.76 -5.71
N ALA A 156 12.57 -5.79 -5.12
CA ALA A 156 11.93 -7.10 -4.92
C ALA A 156 10.72 -7.01 -3.98
N VAL A 157 10.85 -6.26 -2.88
CA VAL A 157 9.74 -6.00 -1.96
C VAL A 157 8.60 -5.29 -2.68
N VAL A 158 8.91 -4.26 -3.46
CA VAL A 158 7.90 -3.49 -4.21
C VAL A 158 7.16 -4.38 -5.22
N ALA A 159 7.88 -5.21 -5.98
CA ALA A 159 7.26 -6.13 -6.93
C ALA A 159 6.26 -7.10 -6.28
N ARG A 160 6.53 -7.56 -5.04
CA ARG A 160 5.63 -8.46 -4.31
C ARG A 160 4.47 -7.71 -3.65
N ALA A 161 4.76 -6.62 -2.95
CA ALA A 161 3.80 -5.93 -2.09
C ALA A 161 2.87 -4.97 -2.85
N ALA A 162 3.35 -4.40 -3.96
CA ALA A 162 2.63 -3.42 -4.76
C ALA A 162 2.84 -3.66 -6.27
N PRO A 163 2.36 -4.79 -6.82
CA PRO A 163 2.65 -5.21 -8.20
C PRO A 163 2.08 -4.30 -9.30
N PHE A 164 1.16 -3.40 -8.95
CA PHE A 164 0.61 -2.36 -9.83
C PHE A 164 1.53 -1.14 -9.98
N VAL A 165 2.59 -1.01 -9.17
CA VAL A 165 3.59 0.06 -9.31
C VAL A 165 4.37 -0.15 -10.61
N SER A 166 4.19 0.76 -11.56
CA SER A 166 4.80 0.68 -12.89
C SER A 166 6.30 1.00 -12.87
N THR A 167 6.71 1.95 -12.02
CA THR A 167 8.07 2.44 -11.93
C THR A 167 8.45 2.69 -10.47
N LEU A 168 9.61 2.19 -10.07
CA LEU A 168 10.24 2.53 -8.80
C LEU A 168 11.41 3.46 -9.05
N SER A 169 11.37 4.64 -8.45
CA SER A 169 12.44 5.63 -8.43
C SER A 169 13.16 5.57 -7.10
N LEU A 170 14.47 5.37 -7.15
CA LEU A 170 15.33 5.14 -5.99
C LEU A 170 16.32 6.28 -5.82
N ALA A 171 16.47 6.72 -4.57
CA ALA A 171 17.48 7.69 -4.17
C ALA A 171 18.22 7.18 -2.93
N ALA A 172 19.48 6.81 -3.11
CA ALA A 172 20.35 6.36 -2.05
C ALA A 172 21.05 7.54 -1.38
N ILE A 173 20.87 7.63 -0.07
CA ILE A 173 21.48 8.62 0.81
C ILE A 173 22.71 8.00 1.47
N ALA A 174 23.80 8.77 1.54
CA ALA A 174 25.10 8.27 1.98
C ALA A 174 25.07 7.67 3.39
N PRO A 175 26.00 6.74 3.71
CA PRO A 175 26.12 6.23 5.07
C PRO A 175 26.31 7.38 6.06
N ARG A 176 25.57 7.36 7.17
CA ARG A 176 25.66 8.35 8.26
C ARG A 176 25.23 9.78 7.90
N ALA A 177 24.72 10.04 6.70
CA ALA A 177 24.04 11.30 6.42
C ALA A 177 22.80 11.44 7.33
N GLY A 178 22.45 12.69 7.68
CA GLY A 178 21.26 12.95 8.48
C GLY A 178 19.99 12.56 7.74
N ALA A 179 18.92 12.21 8.45
CA ALA A 179 17.65 11.80 7.84
C ALA A 179 17.03 12.90 6.94
N SER A 180 17.33 14.16 7.21
CA SER A 180 16.90 15.31 6.42
C SER A 180 17.71 15.54 5.14
N THR A 181 18.81 14.80 4.91
CA THR A 181 19.66 14.98 3.73
C THR A 181 18.95 14.57 2.45
N THR A 182 18.64 15.55 1.59
CA THR A 182 17.95 15.33 0.31
C THR A 182 18.88 14.91 -0.83
N GLY A 183 20.17 15.27 -0.75
CA GLY A 183 21.17 14.94 -1.76
C GLY A 183 21.45 13.43 -1.81
N ALA A 184 21.07 12.79 -2.92
CA ALA A 184 21.39 11.39 -3.19
C ALA A 184 22.79 11.28 -3.82
N PHE A 185 23.58 10.31 -3.37
CA PHE A 185 24.87 10.01 -4.00
C PHE A 185 24.73 8.96 -5.12
N TRP A 186 23.59 8.28 -5.18
CA TRP A 186 23.19 7.38 -6.25
C TRP A 186 21.68 7.47 -6.40
N SER A 187 21.22 7.49 -7.64
CA SER A 187 19.79 7.43 -7.96
C SER A 187 19.58 6.63 -9.22
N ALA A 188 18.48 5.89 -9.30
CA ALA A 188 18.11 5.17 -10.50
C ALA A 188 16.61 4.93 -10.53
N LYS A 189 16.10 4.46 -11.68
CA LYS A 189 14.74 3.99 -11.83
C LYS A 189 14.75 2.51 -12.22
N ILE A 190 13.67 1.80 -11.93
CA ILE A 190 13.47 0.43 -12.38
C ILE A 190 12.00 0.21 -12.72
N SER A 191 11.76 -0.39 -13.89
CA SER A 191 10.42 -0.72 -14.37
C SER A 191 9.86 -1.96 -13.70
N GLN A 192 8.54 -2.09 -13.65
CA GLN A 192 7.82 -3.20 -13.03
C GLN A 192 8.28 -4.58 -13.53
N GLY A 193 8.43 -4.73 -14.85
CA GLY A 193 8.95 -5.96 -15.45
C GLY A 193 10.37 -6.31 -15.00
N SER A 194 11.23 -5.30 -14.81
CA SER A 194 12.58 -5.50 -14.28
C SER A 194 12.58 -5.83 -12.79
N MET A 195 11.72 -5.19 -11.99
CA MET A 195 11.60 -5.50 -10.56
C MET A 195 11.19 -6.96 -10.34
N ALA A 196 10.22 -7.46 -11.11
CA ALA A 196 9.72 -8.84 -11.02
C ALA A 196 10.77 -9.91 -11.33
N ARG A 197 11.90 -9.55 -11.98
CA ARG A 197 13.00 -10.47 -12.30
C ARG A 197 14.00 -10.64 -11.16
N ILE A 198 13.94 -9.80 -10.14
CA ILE A 198 14.87 -9.84 -9.00
C ILE A 198 14.49 -11.01 -8.09
N GLN A 199 15.49 -11.81 -7.71
CA GLN A 199 15.32 -12.95 -6.81
C GLN A 199 16.06 -12.64 -5.51
N GLU A 200 15.32 -12.46 -4.41
CA GLU A 200 15.90 -12.04 -3.12
C GLU A 200 17.07 -12.93 -2.66
N ARG A 201 16.92 -14.25 -2.82
CA ARG A 201 17.96 -15.23 -2.45
C ARG A 201 19.30 -15.06 -3.19
N ARG A 202 19.33 -14.31 -4.30
CA ARG A 202 20.54 -14.09 -5.12
C ARG A 202 21.16 -12.72 -4.91
N ILE A 203 20.53 -11.86 -4.11
CA ILE A 203 20.96 -10.47 -3.93
C ILE A 203 22.34 -10.40 -3.28
N GLU A 204 22.58 -11.18 -2.22
CA GLU A 204 23.82 -11.07 -1.46
C GLU A 204 25.06 -11.34 -2.31
N ASP A 205 25.01 -12.38 -3.14
CA ASP A 205 26.18 -12.86 -3.87
C ASP A 205 26.28 -12.30 -5.29
N TYR A 206 25.17 -11.86 -5.89
CA TYR A 206 25.12 -11.62 -7.34
C TYR A 206 24.44 -10.31 -7.76
N ALA A 207 24.05 -9.42 -6.84
CA ALA A 207 23.29 -8.22 -7.22
C ALA A 207 24.01 -7.33 -8.25
N GLU A 208 25.30 -7.05 -8.07
CA GLU A 208 26.05 -6.23 -9.02
C GLU A 208 26.09 -6.84 -10.42
N ARG A 209 26.28 -8.15 -10.53
CA ARG A 209 26.39 -8.83 -11.82
C ARG A 209 25.04 -9.01 -12.52
N LEU A 210 23.98 -9.29 -11.75
CA LEU A 210 22.69 -9.68 -12.32
C LEU A 210 21.70 -8.53 -12.43
N TYR A 211 21.79 -7.54 -11.54
CA TYR A 211 20.73 -6.55 -11.36
C TYR A 211 21.14 -5.11 -11.66
N SER A 212 22.44 -4.80 -11.74
CA SER A 212 22.90 -3.45 -12.11
C SER A 212 22.29 -2.95 -13.41
N GLY A 213 22.29 -3.78 -14.46
CA GLY A 213 21.71 -3.46 -15.76
C GLY A 213 20.17 -3.43 -15.82
N LEU A 214 19.48 -3.73 -14.70
CA LEU A 214 18.03 -3.55 -14.59
C LEU A 214 17.66 -2.12 -14.15
N PHE A 215 18.63 -1.38 -13.62
CA PHE A 215 18.45 0.00 -13.19
C PHE A 215 18.77 0.98 -14.33
N GLU A 216 17.86 1.92 -14.55
CA GLU A 216 17.90 2.92 -15.62
C GLU A 216 18.22 4.31 -15.06
N GLY A 217 18.85 5.17 -15.87
CA GLY A 217 19.13 6.56 -15.51
C GLY A 217 20.01 6.69 -14.27
N THR A 218 20.96 5.77 -14.09
CA THR A 218 21.83 5.71 -12.91
C THR A 218 22.74 6.94 -12.85
N THR A 219 22.60 7.75 -11.81
CA THR A 219 23.60 8.77 -11.49
C THR A 219 24.74 8.09 -10.73
N PRO A 220 25.98 8.09 -11.24
CA PRO A 220 27.06 7.33 -10.64
C PRO A 220 27.42 7.88 -9.25
N VAL A 221 27.87 6.95 -8.40
CA VAL A 221 28.57 7.27 -7.16
C VAL A 221 29.78 8.11 -7.56
N ALA A 222 29.85 9.37 -7.15
CA ALA A 222 31.09 10.13 -7.28
C ALA A 222 32.18 9.32 -6.56
N ALA A 223 33.05 8.69 -7.35
CA ALA A 223 34.29 8.12 -6.85
C ALA A 223 35.04 9.29 -6.23
N ARG A 224 35.23 9.24 -4.91
CA ARG A 224 36.18 10.13 -4.25
C ARG A 224 37.57 9.58 -4.52
#